data_AF-A0A956Z4G9-F1
#
_entry.id   AF-A0A956Z4G9-F1
#
_cell.length_a   1.000
_cell.length_b   1.000
_cell.length_c   1.000
_cell.angle_alpha   90.00
_cell.angle_beta   90.00
_cell.angle_gamma   90.00
#
_symmetry.space_group_name_H-M   'P 1'
#
loop_
_entity.id
_entity.type
_entity.pdbx_description
1 polymer ?
#
loop_
_entity_poly.entity_id
_entity_poly.type
_entity_poly.pdbx_seq_one_letter_code
_entity_poly.pdbx_strand_id
1 'polypeptide(L)' 'MVDVFSKNRIQLAMGFTECLKACRSFLAEQRFEVTQLGSQQLIGVREEDSTRIVISLEGISANETDIAVSHFA' A
#
# COMPACT_ATOMS: atom_id res chain seq x y z
N MET A 1 -9.94 -11.62 19.85
CA MET A 1 -9.21 -12.41 18.85
C MET A 1 -8.79 -11.38 17.81
N VAL A 2 -7.53 -10.93 17.82
CA VAL A 2 -7.09 -9.84 16.95
C VAL A 2 -6.67 -10.47 15.63
N ASP A 3 -7.39 -10.11 14.57
CA ASP A 3 -7.30 -10.72 13.25
C ASP A 3 -5.89 -10.76 12.66
N VAL A 4 -5.66 -11.82 11.89
CA VAL A 4 -4.39 -12.24 11.32
C VAL A 4 -3.83 -11.13 10.42
N PHE A 5 -2.68 -10.57 10.80
CA PHE A 5 -1.85 -9.76 9.92
C PHE A 5 -1.40 -10.60 8.72
N SER A 6 -2.17 -10.68 7.64
CA SER A 6 -1.62 -11.13 6.36
C SER A 6 -0.76 -9.98 5.82
N LYS A 7 0.50 -9.91 6.25
CA LYS A 7 1.50 -9.11 5.53
C LYS A 7 1.74 -9.82 4.20
N ASN A 8 0.92 -9.50 3.20
CA ASN A 8 1.18 -9.95 1.85
C ASN A 8 2.34 -9.12 1.33
N ARG A 9 3.53 -9.73 1.28
CA ARG A 9 4.71 -9.14 0.66
C ARG A 9 4.71 -9.49 -0.83
N ILE A 10 4.92 -8.48 -1.66
CA ILE A 10 4.94 -8.60 -3.12
C ILE A 10 6.13 -7.82 -3.62
N GLN A 11 7.02 -8.51 -4.35
CA GLN A 11 8.13 -7.88 -5.03
C GLN A 11 7.72 -7.56 -6.47
N LEU A 12 7.84 -6.29 -6.86
CA LEU A 12 7.56 -5.83 -8.21
C LEU A 12 8.85 -5.42 -8.92
N ALA A 13 9.00 -5.89 -10.16
CA ALA A 13 10.05 -5.46 -11.09
C ALA A 13 9.71 -4.08 -11.70
N MET A 14 9.51 -3.08 -10.84
CA MET A 14 9.34 -1.68 -11.21
C MET A 14 10.02 -0.76 -10.20
N GLY A 15 10.44 0.42 -10.65
CA GLY A 15 11.12 1.39 -9.80
C GLY A 15 10.19 1.96 -8.73
N PHE A 16 10.78 2.41 -7.62
CA PHE A 16 10.05 2.90 -6.45
C PHE A 16 8.99 3.96 -6.78
N THR A 17 9.35 4.96 -7.60
CA THR A 17 8.45 6.05 -7.98
C THR A 17 7.26 5.57 -8.81
N GLU A 18 7.48 4.60 -9.71
CA GLU A 18 6.41 4.01 -10.51
C GLU A 18 5.49 3.18 -9.63
N CYS A 19 6.07 2.38 -8.74
CA CYS A 19 5.35 1.57 -7.76
C CYS A 19 4.47 2.43 -6.85
N LEU A 20 5.02 3.52 -6.31
CA LEU A 20 4.29 4.43 -5.43
C LEU A 20 3.09 5.07 -6.15
N LYS A 21 3.27 5.48 -7.41
CA LYS A 21 2.18 6.01 -8.24
C LYS A 21 1.11 4.95 -8.49
N ALA A 22 1.51 3.73 -8.84
CA ALA A 22 0.59 2.62 -9.07
C ALA A 22 -0.25 2.29 -7.83
N CYS A 23 0.38 2.18 -6.65
CA CYS A 23 -0.33 1.93 -5.39
C CYS A 23 -1.33 3.05 -5.05
N ARG A 24 -0.95 4.32 -5.28
CA ARG A 24 -1.86 5.46 -5.06
C ARG A 24 -3.06 5.42 -6.01
N SER A 25 -2.83 5.16 -7.30
CA SER A 25 -3.92 5.05 -8.28
C SER A 25 -4.86 3.90 -7.93
N PHE A 26 -4.33 2.73 -7.57
CA PHE A 26 -5.12 1.59 -7.15
C PHE A 26 -6.04 1.92 -5.97
N LEU A 27 -5.52 2.53 -4.90
CA LEU A 27 -6.34 2.90 -3.75
C LEU A 27 -7.44 3.92 -4.12
N ALA A 28 -7.12 4.90 -4.97
CA ALA A 28 -8.10 5.88 -5.45
C ALA A 28 -9.21 5.25 -6.31
N GLU A 29 -8.86 4.31 -7.20
CA GLU A 29 -9.83 3.55 -8.01
C GLU A 29 -10.77 2.71 -7.15
N GLN A 30 -10.28 2.19 -6.03
CA GLN A 30 -11.06 1.43 -5.05
C GLN A 30 -11.83 2.31 -4.04
N ARG A 31 -11.88 3.63 -4.27
CA ARG A 31 -12.56 4.64 -3.43
C ARG A 31 -12.00 4.75 -2.01
N PHE A 32 -10.72 4.49 -1.81
CA PHE A 32 -10.05 4.82 -0.55
C PHE A 32 -9.61 6.29 -0.58
N GLU A 33 -9.80 6.98 0.54
CA GLU A 33 -9.08 8.22 0.83
C GLU A 33 -7.62 7.88 1.13
N VAL A 34 -6.70 8.44 0.34
CA VAL A 34 -5.28 8.09 0.39
C VAL A 34 -4.47 9.15 1.12
N THR A 35 -3.92 8.79 2.28
CA THR A 35 -2.93 9.58 3.00
C THR A 35 -1.55 8.96 2.83
N GLN A 36 -0.56 9.76 2.42
CA GLN A 36 0.83 9.31 2.39
C GLN A 36 1.52 9.64 3.72
N LEU A 37 2.12 8.63 4.36
CA LEU A 37 2.97 8.79 5.53
C LEU A 37 4.44 8.67 5.14
N GLY A 38 5.19 9.77 5.30
CA GLY A 38 6.59 9.83 4.89
C GLY A 38 6.77 9.62 3.38
N SER A 39 7.92 9.09 2.97
CA SER A 39 8.21 8.81 1.56
C SER A 39 7.74 7.44 1.08
N GLN A 40 7.46 6.51 2.00
CA GLN A 40 7.42 5.06 1.73
C GLN A 40 6.10 4.38 2.09
N GLN A 41 5.15 5.07 2.73
CA GLN A 41 3.92 4.44 3.18
C GLN A 41 2.69 5.17 2.67
N LEU A 42 1.70 4.40 2.21
CA LEU A 42 0.37 4.86 1.86
C LEU A 42 -0.64 4.21 2.80
N ILE A 43 -1.58 5.02 3.29
CA ILE A 43 -2.74 4.57 4.04
C ILE A 43 -3.96 4.90 3.20
N GLY A 44 -4.72 3.87 2.83
CA GLY A 44 -6.08 4.02 2.31
C GLY A 44 -7.09 3.83 3.43
N VAL A 45 -8.05 4.73 3.57
CA VAL A 45 -9.22 4.56 4.44
C VAL A 45 -10.49 4.65 3.59
N ARG A 46 -11.42 3.72 3.78
CA ARG A 46 -12.75 3.76 3.14
C ARG A 46 -13.81 3.86 4.23
N GLU A 47 -14.43 5.04 4.31
CA GLU A 47 -15.40 5.38 5.36
C GLU A 47 -16.66 4.49 5.33
N GLU A 48 -17.10 4.05 4.15
CA GLU A 48 -18.33 3.27 3.97
C GLU A 48 -18.35 1.98 4.80
N ASP A 49 -17.21 1.31 4.92
CA ASP A 49 -17.08 0.03 5.61
C ASP A 49 -15.97 0.04 6.67
N SER A 50 -15.46 1.22 7.03
CA SER A 50 -14.33 1.39 7.95
C SER A 50 -13.08 0.57 7.58
N THR A 51 -12.94 0.17 6.32
CA THR A 51 -11.77 -0.59 5.86
C THR A 51 -10.56 0.32 5.83
N ARG A 52 -9.45 -0.16 6.38
CA ARG A 52 -8.15 0.49 6.29
C ARG A 52 -7.14 -0.43 5.64
N ILE A 53 -6.43 0.08 4.65
CA ILE A 53 -5.29 -0.59 4.03
C ILE A 53 -4.04 0.25 4.28
N VAL A 54 -2.96 -0.42 4.68
CA VAL A 54 -1.64 0.19 4.80
C VAL A 54 -0.70 -0.50 3.83
N ILE A 55 -0.13 0.26 2.90
CA ILE A 55 0.85 -0.19 1.92
C ILE A 55 2.19 0.44 2.29
N SER A 56 3.21 -0.38 2.55
CA SER A 56 4.57 0.07 2.79
C SER A 56 5.44 -0.38 1.62
N LEU A 57 6.20 0.55 1.03
CA LEU A 57 7.08 0.34 -0.11
C LEU A 57 8.53 0.46 0.32
N GLU A 58 9.37 -0.46 -0.12
CA GLU A 58 10.82 -0.47 0.12
C GLU A 58 11.53 -0.59 -1.23
N GLY A 59 12.31 0.42 -1.61
CA GLY A 59 13.09 0.37 -2.85
C GLY A 59 14.29 -0.56 -2.69
N ILE A 60 14.30 -1.67 -3.42
CA ILE A 60 15.40 -2.66 -3.38
C ILE A 60 16.49 -2.28 -4.39
N SER A 61 16.09 -1.82 -5.57
CA SER A 61 17.01 -1.29 -6.59
C SER A 61 16.31 -0.23 -7.45
N ALA A 62 16.98 0.30 -8.48
CA ALA A 62 16.38 1.26 -9.41
C ALA A 62 15.12 0.71 -10.11
N ASN A 63 15.03 -0.61 -10.29
CA ASN A 63 13.97 -1.28 -11.04
C ASN A 63 13.21 -2.31 -10.18
N GLU A 64 13.40 -2.29 -8.87
CA GLU A 64 12.79 -3.27 -7.99
C GLU A 64 12.30 -2.64 -6.69
N THR A 65 11.05 -2.92 -6.36
CA THR A 65 10.40 -2.42 -5.15
C THR A 65 9.68 -3.57 -4.46
N ASP A 66 9.91 -3.70 -3.17
CA ASP A 66 9.14 -4.62 -2.33
C ASP A 66 7.98 -3.87 -1.66
N ILE A 67 6.84 -4.55 -1.55
CA ILE A 67 5.60 -3.98 -1.05
C ILE A 67 5.07 -4.86 0.06
N ALA A 68 4.82 -4.30 1.23
CA ALA A 68 4.07 -4.95 2.29
C ALA A 68 2.67 -4.33 2.40
N VAL A 69 1.63 -5.14 2.24
CA VAL A 69 0.23 -4.72 2.40
C VAL A 69 -0.32 -5.27 3.72
N SER A 70 -0.97 -4.41 4.50
CA SER A 70 -1.72 -4.77 5.70
C SER A 70 -3.17 -4.30 5.55
N HIS A 71 -4.12 -5.15 5.89
CA HIS A 71 -5.55 -4.90 5.76
C HIS A 71 -6.22 -4.99 7.12
N PHE A 72 -7.12 -4.05 7.42
CA PHE A 72 -7.89 -3.96 8.65
C PHE A 72 -9.36 -3.70 8.26
N ALA A 73 -10.25 -4.60 8.63
CA ALA A 73 -11.70 -4.50 8.44
C ALA A 73 -12.42 -4.95 9.71
#